data_AF-A0A0F9BRX9-F1
#
_entry.id   AF-A0A0F9BRX9-F1
#
_cell.length_a   1.000
_cell.length_b   1.000
_cell.length_c   1.000
_cell.angle_alpha   90.00
_cell.angle_beta   90.00
_cell.angle_gamma   90.00
#
_symmetry.space_group_name_H-M   'P 1'
#
loop_
_entity.id
_entity.type
_entity.pdbx_description
1 polymer ?
#
loop_
_entity_poly.entity_id
_entity_poly.type
_entity_poly.pdbx_seq_one_letter_code
_entity_poly.pdbx_strand_id
1 'polypeptide(L)'
;MTTPSLHQQTGLSLNVFEPLVSGTQFIETITHKYSQYEHELSAFGGYDRQNFTIAGNQDEIEEWLDKGLGRRIITKNPGQDIVFESFVNSVEISVGPLTAKRGPLFNVSNRVQLVYSTIDTAVDPPTLGNRERTAEVNDADSQIDFGIIQNILSSGGLADGEATQIVDTFIEEHRELKTTKESSNFRTSDPIASIECLGY
;
A
#
# COMPACT_ATOMS: atom_id res chain seq x y z
N MET A 1 20.13 -1.09 12.05
CA MET A 1 20.25 -0.69 13.47
C MET A 1 18.83 -0.59 13.99
N THR A 2 18.41 -1.45 14.92
CA THR A 2 17.02 -1.47 15.44
C THR A 2 16.87 -0.40 16.54
N THR A 3 15.88 0.49 16.39
CA THR A 3 15.62 1.61 17.32
C THR A 3 14.64 1.14 18.43
N PRO A 4 14.77 1.59 19.69
CA PRO A 4 13.89 1.19 20.80
C PRO A 4 12.42 1.60 20.60
N SER A 5 11.51 0.95 21.32
CA SER A 5 10.09 0.82 20.99
C SER A 5 9.14 1.92 21.53
N LEU A 6 9.53 2.75 22.50
CA LEU A 6 8.61 3.74 23.12
C LEU A 6 9.02 5.20 22.84
N HIS A 7 8.03 6.08 22.69
CA HIS A 7 8.27 7.52 22.51
C HIS A 7 9.14 8.13 23.61
N GLN A 8 8.86 7.79 24.86
CA GLN A 8 9.59 8.30 26.03
C GLN A 8 11.08 7.94 26.02
N GLN A 9 11.48 6.93 25.24
CA GLN A 9 12.88 6.47 25.13
C GLN A 9 13.57 6.98 23.86
N THR A 10 12.80 7.27 22.81
CA THR A 10 13.33 7.66 21.50
C THR A 10 13.32 9.16 21.25
N GLY A 11 12.39 9.89 21.87
CA GLY A 11 12.18 11.33 21.61
C GLY A 11 11.72 11.64 20.19
N LEU A 12 11.29 10.63 19.43
CA LEU A 12 10.86 10.79 18.04
C LEU A 12 9.42 11.30 17.96
N SER A 13 9.14 12.21 17.04
CA SER A 13 7.79 12.65 16.74
C SER A 13 7.33 12.14 15.38
N LEU A 14 6.13 11.57 15.31
CA LEU A 14 5.52 11.12 14.05
C LEU A 14 4.45 12.13 13.63
N ASN A 15 4.67 12.77 12.49
CA ASN A 15 3.75 13.72 11.89
C ASN A 15 3.02 13.04 10.75
N VAL A 16 1.70 13.09 10.79
CA VAL A 16 0.78 12.46 9.84
C VAL A 16 0.23 13.53 8.91
N PHE A 17 0.30 13.26 7.61
CA PHE A 17 -0.21 14.11 6.56
C PHE A 17 -1.24 13.35 5.72
N GLU A 18 -1.95 14.06 4.87
CA GLU A 18 -2.83 13.46 3.86
C GLU A 18 -2.08 12.45 2.97
N PRO A 19 -2.82 11.55 2.30
CA PRO A 19 -2.24 10.69 1.28
C PRO A 19 -1.51 11.51 0.22
N LEU A 20 -0.35 11.01 -0.22
CA LEU A 20 0.50 11.70 -1.21
C LEU A 20 -0.24 12.02 -2.52
N VAL A 21 -1.24 11.21 -2.88
CA VAL A 21 -2.10 11.42 -4.05
C VAL A 21 -3.08 12.59 -3.85
N SER A 22 -3.58 12.78 -2.63
CA SER A 22 -4.62 13.78 -2.33
C SER A 22 -4.04 15.15 -1.98
N GLY A 23 -2.85 15.19 -1.38
CA GLY A 23 -2.25 16.45 -0.96
C GLY A 23 -1.05 16.31 -0.03
N THR A 24 -0.71 17.43 0.63
CA THR A 24 0.39 17.50 1.60
C THR A 24 -0.05 18.15 2.91
N GLN A 25 -1.36 18.24 3.15
CA GLN A 25 -1.87 18.88 4.35
C GLN A 25 -1.50 18.07 5.60
N PHE A 26 -1.08 18.79 6.64
CA PHE A 26 -0.86 18.20 7.95
C PHE A 26 -2.19 17.82 8.60
N ILE A 27 -2.26 16.60 9.15
CA ILE A 27 -3.43 16.09 9.88
C ILE A 27 -3.17 16.21 11.38
N GLU A 28 -2.18 15.49 11.89
CA GLU A 28 -1.89 15.45 13.32
C GLU A 28 -0.44 14.99 13.62
N THR A 29 -0.05 15.14 14.88
CA THR A 29 1.19 14.58 15.43
C THR A 29 0.83 13.49 16.44
N ILE A 30 1.19 12.23 16.16
CA ILE A 30 0.78 11.04 16.96
C ILE A 30 1.83 10.61 18.00
N THR A 31 2.74 11.51 18.34
CA THR A 31 3.91 11.28 19.20
C THR A 31 3.59 10.60 20.54
N HIS A 32 2.42 10.84 21.12
CA HIS A 32 2.00 10.23 22.39
C HIS A 32 1.04 9.05 22.23
N LYS A 33 0.65 8.70 21.01
CA LYS A 33 -0.32 7.65 20.71
C LYS A 33 0.35 6.33 20.30
N TYR A 34 1.62 6.35 19.86
CA TYR A 34 2.31 5.14 19.46
C TYR A 34 2.95 4.40 20.65
N SER A 35 2.80 3.09 20.67
CA SER A 35 3.33 2.17 21.69
C SER A 35 4.55 1.38 21.22
N GLN A 36 4.72 1.27 19.89
CA GLN A 36 5.83 0.59 19.24
C GLN A 36 6.28 1.40 18.03
N TYR A 37 7.59 1.44 17.78
CA TYR A 37 8.19 2.09 16.63
C TYR A 37 9.48 1.38 16.21
N GLU A 38 9.61 1.11 14.93
CA GLU A 38 10.85 0.64 14.31
C GLU A 38 10.95 1.19 12.88
N HIS A 39 12.19 1.38 12.41
CA HIS A 39 12.45 1.68 11.01
C HIS A 39 13.77 1.07 10.57
N GLU A 40 13.89 0.88 9.28
CA GLU A 40 15.05 0.36 8.60
C GLU A 40 15.50 1.34 7.52
N LEU A 41 16.79 1.67 7.53
CA LEU A 41 17.45 2.43 6.48
C LEU A 41 18.26 1.45 5.63
N SER A 42 18.02 1.44 4.32
CA SER A 42 18.86 0.68 3.39
C SER A 42 20.15 1.45 3.11
N ALA A 43 21.27 0.73 3.07
CA ALA A 43 22.55 1.29 2.66
C ALA A 43 22.53 1.82 1.20
N PHE A 44 21.63 1.29 0.37
CA PHE A 44 21.42 1.70 -1.01
C PHE A 44 19.93 2.05 -1.19
N GLY A 45 19.58 3.33 -1.06
CA GLY A 45 18.21 3.82 -1.29
C GLY A 45 17.65 4.74 -0.20
N GLY A 46 18.27 4.79 1.00
CA GLY A 46 17.80 5.67 2.07
C GLY A 46 16.70 5.02 2.91
N TYR A 47 15.48 5.56 2.87
CA TYR A 47 14.34 5.07 3.65
C TYR A 47 13.80 3.76 3.05
N ASP A 48 13.73 2.69 3.84
CA ASP A 48 13.25 1.38 3.38
C ASP A 48 11.87 1.05 3.98
N ARG A 49 11.81 0.68 5.26
CA ARG A 49 10.58 0.32 5.95
C ARG A 49 10.46 1.01 7.29
N GLN A 50 9.22 1.31 7.68
CA GLN A 50 8.90 1.78 9.03
C GLN A 50 7.63 1.11 9.52
N ASN A 51 7.64 0.63 10.77
CA ASN A 51 6.45 0.08 11.42
C ASN A 51 6.19 0.82 12.72
N PHE A 52 4.93 1.09 13.02
CA PHE A 52 4.53 1.59 14.32
C PHE A 52 3.13 1.12 14.70
N THR A 53 2.89 1.02 16.01
CA THR A 53 1.60 0.62 16.56
C THR A 53 1.02 1.79 17.32
N ILE A 54 -0.22 2.16 17.02
CA ILE A 54 -1.00 3.13 17.79
C ILE A 54 -2.05 2.42 18.63
N ALA A 55 -2.28 2.93 19.83
CA ALA A 55 -3.43 2.56 20.65
C ALA A 55 -4.34 3.78 20.77
N GLY A 56 -5.64 3.56 20.70
CA GLY A 56 -6.61 4.65 20.69
C GLY A 56 -8.02 4.17 21.00
N ASN A 57 -8.99 5.07 20.84
CA ASN A 57 -10.39 4.66 20.87
C ASN A 57 -10.77 3.96 19.55
N GLN A 58 -11.93 3.28 19.55
CA GLN A 58 -12.37 2.52 18.39
C GLN A 58 -12.53 3.41 17.14
N ASP A 59 -13.10 4.61 17.28
CA ASP A 59 -13.34 5.52 16.15
C ASP A 59 -12.03 5.95 15.46
N GLU A 60 -10.99 6.29 16.25
CA GLU A 60 -9.66 6.63 15.74
C GLU A 60 -9.02 5.45 15.00
N ILE A 61 -9.09 4.25 15.58
CA ILE A 61 -8.50 3.05 14.98
C ILE A 61 -9.23 2.66 13.69
N GLU A 62 -10.55 2.76 13.65
CA GLU A 62 -11.34 2.52 12.44
C GLU A 62 -11.06 3.57 11.36
N GLU A 63 -10.85 4.85 11.73
CA GLU A 63 -10.43 5.88 10.79
C GLU A 63 -9.10 5.54 10.12
N TRP A 64 -8.15 4.98 10.87
CA TRP A 64 -6.88 4.51 10.31
C TRP A 64 -7.06 3.36 9.32
N LEU A 65 -7.97 2.42 9.58
CA LEU A 65 -8.28 1.36 8.62
C LEU A 65 -8.90 1.94 7.33
N ASP A 66 -9.78 2.93 7.46
CA ASP A 66 -10.54 3.46 6.34
C ASP A 66 -9.77 4.47 5.49
N LYS A 67 -9.01 5.36 6.14
CA LYS A 67 -8.36 6.53 5.52
C LYS A 67 -6.85 6.62 5.80
N GLY A 68 -6.27 5.62 6.48
CA GLY A 68 -4.86 5.63 6.84
C GLY A 68 -3.92 5.31 5.69
N LEU A 69 -4.37 4.55 4.70
CA LEU A 69 -3.54 4.13 3.57
C LEU A 69 -3.08 5.31 2.71
N GLY A 70 -1.83 5.25 2.25
CA GLY A 70 -1.20 6.28 1.44
C GLY A 70 -0.79 7.55 2.21
N ARG A 71 -1.25 7.75 3.46
CA ARG A 71 -0.87 8.90 4.30
C ARG A 71 0.64 9.02 4.37
N ARG A 72 1.16 10.24 4.19
CA ARG A 72 2.58 10.52 4.38
C ARG A 72 2.89 10.62 5.87
N ILE A 73 3.95 9.94 6.29
CA ILE A 73 4.46 9.96 7.66
C ILE A 73 5.87 10.57 7.64
N ILE A 74 6.06 11.61 8.45
CA ILE A 74 7.39 12.21 8.66
C ILE A 74 7.78 11.98 10.12
N THR A 75 8.86 11.24 10.33
CA THR A 75 9.44 11.05 11.66
C THR A 75 10.57 12.03 11.86
N LYS A 76 10.53 12.76 12.98
CA LYS A 76 11.55 13.74 13.35
C LYS A 76 12.20 13.43 14.69
N ASN A 77 13.46 13.85 14.85
CA ASN A 77 14.17 13.80 16.12
C ASN A 77 13.76 15.00 17.02
N PRO A 78 14.23 15.06 18.29
CA PRO A 78 13.99 16.22 19.16
C PRO A 78 14.52 17.55 18.60
N GLY A 79 15.54 17.51 17.74
CA GLY A 79 16.10 18.67 17.02
C GLY A 79 15.25 19.16 15.84
N GLN A 80 14.13 18.50 15.53
CA GLN A 80 13.24 18.74 14.39
C GLN A 80 13.80 18.33 13.01
N ASP A 81 14.92 17.61 12.98
CA ASP A 81 15.45 17.03 11.74
C ASP A 81 14.63 15.81 11.33
N ILE A 82 14.47 15.61 10.02
CA ILE A 82 13.79 14.43 9.46
C ILE A 82 14.70 13.22 9.63
N VAL A 83 14.18 12.22 10.35
CA VAL A 83 14.83 10.92 10.56
C VAL A 83 14.34 9.91 9.53
N PHE A 84 13.05 9.97 9.19
CA PHE A 84 12.42 9.05 8.24
C PHE A 84 11.26 9.72 7.53
N GLU A 85 11.12 9.45 6.24
CA GLU A 85 9.98 9.86 5.43
C GLU A 85 9.40 8.64 4.73
N SER A 86 8.08 8.48 4.81
CA SER A 86 7.39 7.28 4.34
C SER A 86 5.95 7.56 3.99
N PHE A 87 5.29 6.56 3.40
CA PHE A 87 3.84 6.51 3.28
C PHE A 87 3.30 5.19 3.81
N VAL A 88 2.05 5.21 4.26
CA VAL A 88 1.37 4.03 4.80
C VAL A 88 1.04 3.05 3.68
N ASN A 89 1.61 1.85 3.75
CA ASN A 89 1.41 0.78 2.78
C ASN A 89 0.33 -0.21 3.24
N SER A 90 0.29 -0.56 4.53
CA SER A 90 -0.76 -1.42 5.07
C SER A 90 -1.18 -0.99 6.47
N VAL A 91 -2.46 -1.20 6.80
CA VAL A 91 -3.02 -0.95 8.13
C VAL A 91 -3.74 -2.21 8.59
N GLU A 92 -3.36 -2.69 9.77
CA GLU A 92 -4.03 -3.77 10.45
C GLU A 92 -4.56 -3.28 11.79
N ILE A 93 -5.85 -3.46 12.05
CA ILE A 93 -6.48 -3.08 13.31
C ILE A 93 -6.90 -4.30 14.08
N SER A 94 -6.87 -4.20 15.41
CA SER A 94 -7.48 -5.16 16.32
C SER A 94 -8.43 -4.43 17.26
N VAL A 95 -9.72 -4.76 17.16
CA VAL A 95 -10.81 -4.19 17.97
C VAL A 95 -11.58 -5.34 18.62
N GLY A 96 -11.29 -5.60 19.89
CA GLY A 96 -11.86 -6.74 20.62
C GLY A 96 -11.47 -8.07 19.97
N PRO A 97 -12.41 -8.93 19.55
CA PRO A 97 -12.11 -10.20 18.90
C PRO A 97 -11.82 -10.05 17.38
N LEU A 98 -12.05 -8.88 16.79
CA LEU A 98 -11.92 -8.69 15.34
C LEU A 98 -10.54 -8.13 15.00
N THR A 99 -9.86 -8.79 14.06
CA THR A 99 -8.69 -8.24 13.36
C THR A 99 -9.08 -7.97 11.92
N ALA A 100 -8.76 -6.77 11.42
CA ALA A 100 -9.00 -6.40 10.03
C ALA A 100 -7.75 -5.76 9.43
N LYS A 101 -7.38 -6.18 8.23
CA LYS A 101 -6.22 -5.65 7.51
C LYS A 101 -6.64 -5.10 6.16
N ARG A 102 -6.18 -3.90 5.82
CA ARG A 102 -6.34 -3.29 4.50
C ARG A 102 -4.97 -3.00 3.87
N GLY A 103 -4.85 -3.28 2.58
CA GLY A 103 -3.59 -3.21 1.83
C GLY A 103 -2.92 -4.59 1.66
N PRO A 104 -1.67 -4.64 1.19
CA PRO A 104 -0.80 -3.50 0.89
C PRO A 104 -1.28 -2.65 -0.30
N LEU A 105 -0.90 -1.37 -0.31
CA LEU A 105 -1.28 -0.40 -1.34
C LEU A 105 -0.85 -0.87 -2.74
N PHE A 106 0.35 -1.45 -2.85
CA PHE A 106 0.89 -1.98 -4.11
C PHE A 106 0.19 -3.23 -4.65
N ASN A 107 -0.80 -3.79 -3.93
CA ASN A 107 -1.66 -4.84 -4.50
C ASN A 107 -2.77 -4.27 -5.39
N VAL A 108 -2.97 -2.95 -5.39
CA VAL A 108 -3.87 -2.29 -6.34
C VAL A 108 -3.19 -2.22 -7.70
N SER A 109 -3.94 -2.42 -8.76
CA SER A 109 -3.51 -2.22 -10.14
C SER A 109 -4.59 -1.44 -10.87
N ASN A 110 -4.35 -0.16 -11.11
CA ASN A 110 -5.30 0.75 -11.75
C ASN A 110 -4.77 1.35 -13.07
N ARG A 111 -3.59 0.89 -13.50
CA ARG A 111 -3.09 0.99 -14.87
C ARG A 111 -2.46 -0.33 -15.27
N VAL A 112 -2.97 -0.97 -16.32
CA VAL A 112 -2.51 -2.30 -16.70
C VAL A 112 -2.18 -2.34 -18.20
N GLN A 113 -1.09 -3.03 -18.51
CA GLN A 113 -0.69 -3.41 -19.87
C GLN A 113 -0.33 -4.88 -19.90
N LEU A 114 -0.55 -5.53 -21.03
CA LEU A 114 -0.09 -6.90 -21.28
C LEU A 114 0.89 -6.92 -22.45
N VAL A 115 2.02 -7.58 -22.23
CA VAL A 115 2.97 -7.92 -23.28
C VAL A 115 2.75 -9.38 -23.69
N TYR A 116 2.44 -9.63 -24.96
CA TYR A 116 2.14 -10.97 -25.47
C TYR A 116 2.80 -11.20 -26.83
N SER A 117 2.83 -12.45 -27.29
CA SER A 117 3.21 -12.78 -28.67
C SER A 117 1.95 -13.03 -29.49
N THR A 118 1.82 -12.42 -30.66
CA THR A 118 0.66 -12.65 -31.53
C THR A 118 0.67 -14.09 -32.05
N ILE A 119 -0.49 -14.74 -32.18
CA ILE A 119 -0.60 -16.02 -32.90
C ILE A 119 -1.07 -15.76 -34.33
N ASP A 120 -0.31 -16.21 -35.32
CA ASP A 120 -0.76 -16.26 -36.70
C ASP A 120 -1.45 -17.60 -36.98
N THR A 121 -2.77 -17.55 -37.14
CA THR A 121 -3.63 -18.72 -37.46
C THR A 121 -3.87 -18.88 -38.96
N ALA A 122 -3.25 -18.06 -39.81
CA ALA A 122 -3.37 -18.19 -41.27
C ALA A 122 -2.54 -19.37 -41.83
N VAL A 123 -1.66 -19.95 -41.02
CA VAL A 123 -0.83 -21.12 -41.34
C VAL A 123 -1.15 -22.29 -40.41
N ASP A 124 -1.01 -23.53 -40.90
CA ASP A 124 -1.22 -24.76 -40.14
C ASP A 124 0.08 -25.60 -40.11
N PRO A 125 0.73 -25.80 -38.95
CA PRO A 125 0.31 -25.37 -37.60
C PRO A 125 0.47 -23.86 -37.37
N PRO A 126 -0.32 -23.24 -36.47
CA PRO A 126 -0.21 -21.83 -36.12
C PRO A 126 1.21 -21.46 -35.68
N THR A 127 1.68 -20.29 -36.13
CA THR A 127 3.02 -19.80 -35.78
C THR A 127 2.96 -18.62 -34.84
N LEU A 128 3.91 -18.55 -33.90
CA LEU A 128 4.08 -17.37 -33.06
C LEU A 128 4.65 -16.23 -33.89
N GLY A 129 3.99 -15.08 -33.85
CA GLY A 129 4.39 -13.85 -34.49
C GLY A 129 5.19 -12.93 -33.55
N ASN A 130 5.04 -11.64 -33.77
CA ASN A 130 5.81 -10.61 -33.07
C ASN A 130 5.34 -10.43 -31.62
N ARG A 131 6.23 -9.88 -30.80
CA ARG A 131 5.91 -9.48 -29.44
C ARG A 131 5.23 -8.11 -29.47
N GLU A 132 4.00 -8.04 -29.02
CA GLU A 132 3.18 -6.84 -28.99
C GLU A 132 2.79 -6.44 -27.56
N ARG A 133 2.27 -5.22 -27.43
CA ARG A 133 1.75 -4.69 -26.18
C ARG A 133 0.33 -4.19 -26.41
N THR A 134 -0.56 -4.51 -25.48
CA THR A 134 -1.89 -3.90 -25.45
C THR A 134 -1.81 -2.41 -25.15
N ALA A 135 -2.88 -1.68 -25.46
CA ALA A 135 -3.07 -0.34 -24.94
C ALA A 135 -3.14 -0.33 -23.40
N GLU A 136 -2.89 0.83 -22.80
CA GLU A 136 -3.06 1.04 -21.35
C GLU A 136 -4.55 1.09 -21.01
N VAL A 137 -4.97 0.15 -20.17
CA VAL A 137 -6.30 0.22 -19.53
C VAL A 137 -6.13 0.93 -18.19
N ASN A 138 -6.98 1.92 -17.94
CA ASN A 138 -6.91 2.80 -16.79
C ASN A 138 -8.25 2.79 -16.05
N ASP A 139 -8.20 2.68 -14.73
CA ASP A 139 -9.36 2.92 -13.85
C ASP A 139 -9.18 4.28 -13.17
N ALA A 140 -9.87 5.30 -13.71
CA ALA A 140 -9.66 6.69 -13.31
C ALA A 140 -10.11 6.95 -11.85
N ASP A 141 -11.18 6.28 -11.40
CA ASP A 141 -11.70 6.44 -10.04
C ASP A 141 -10.70 5.88 -9.02
N SER A 142 -10.16 4.68 -9.25
CA SER A 142 -9.09 4.11 -8.43
C SER A 142 -7.81 4.95 -8.44
N GLN A 143 -7.49 5.59 -9.57
CA GLN A 143 -6.33 6.50 -9.66
C GLN A 143 -6.49 7.77 -8.82
N ILE A 144 -7.72 8.26 -8.66
CA ILE A 144 -8.01 9.40 -7.78
C ILE A 144 -7.78 9.01 -6.31
N ASP A 145 -8.19 7.80 -5.93
CA ASP A 145 -8.11 7.35 -4.54
C ASP A 145 -6.71 6.88 -4.13
N PHE A 146 -5.97 6.20 -5.02
CA PHE A 146 -4.72 5.51 -4.68
C PHE A 146 -3.49 6.00 -5.44
N GLY A 147 -3.66 6.92 -6.39
CA GLY A 147 -2.62 7.32 -7.33
C GLY A 147 -2.44 6.30 -8.45
N ILE A 148 -1.50 6.55 -9.36
CA ILE A 148 -1.26 5.66 -10.50
C ILE A 148 -0.35 4.50 -10.07
N ILE A 149 -0.89 3.29 -10.04
CA ILE A 149 -0.16 2.06 -9.75
C ILE A 149 -0.21 1.17 -10.98
N GLN A 150 0.92 1.10 -11.69
CA GLN A 150 1.04 0.41 -12.96
C GLN A 150 1.54 -1.03 -12.80
N ASN A 151 0.87 -1.96 -13.48
CA ASN A 151 1.31 -3.34 -13.60
C ASN A 151 1.48 -3.74 -15.08
N ILE A 152 2.59 -4.39 -15.40
CA ILE A 152 2.89 -4.87 -16.76
C ILE A 152 2.88 -6.39 -16.70
N LEU A 153 1.80 -6.97 -17.22
CA LEU A 153 1.63 -8.41 -17.32
C LEU A 153 2.43 -8.94 -18.53
N SER A 154 2.81 -10.21 -18.48
CA SER A 154 3.42 -10.91 -19.61
C SER A 154 2.72 -12.24 -19.82
N SER A 155 2.38 -12.54 -21.07
CA SER A 155 1.83 -13.83 -21.48
C SER A 155 2.53 -14.35 -22.73
N GLY A 156 2.20 -15.59 -23.11
CA GLY A 156 2.70 -16.25 -24.31
C GLY A 156 1.93 -15.87 -25.57
N GLY A 157 1.75 -16.85 -26.45
CA GLY A 157 0.95 -16.71 -27.67
C GLY A 157 -0.51 -16.43 -27.34
N LEU A 158 -1.04 -15.27 -27.76
CA LEU A 158 -2.45 -14.90 -27.61
C LEU A 158 -2.97 -14.21 -28.87
N ALA A 159 -4.28 -14.30 -29.09
CA ALA A 159 -4.96 -13.39 -30.01
C ALA A 159 -5.18 -12.02 -29.34
N ASP A 160 -5.20 -10.94 -30.12
CA ASP A 160 -5.32 -9.56 -29.61
C ASP A 160 -6.56 -9.33 -28.74
N GLY A 161 -7.68 -9.97 -29.11
CA GLY A 161 -8.93 -9.92 -28.34
C GLY A 161 -8.80 -10.59 -26.97
N GLU A 162 -8.09 -11.72 -26.90
CA GLU A 162 -7.85 -12.43 -25.63
C GLU A 162 -6.89 -11.63 -24.74
N ALA A 163 -5.86 -11.03 -25.33
CA ALA A 163 -4.92 -10.17 -24.62
C ALA A 163 -5.63 -8.97 -23.99
N THR A 164 -6.57 -8.34 -24.70
CA THR A 164 -7.37 -7.23 -24.18
C THR A 164 -8.31 -7.70 -23.06
N GLN A 165 -8.99 -8.84 -23.24
CA GLN A 165 -9.87 -9.40 -22.22
C GLN A 165 -9.15 -9.74 -20.91
N ILE A 166 -7.91 -10.23 -20.99
CA ILE A 166 -7.07 -10.51 -19.80
C ILE A 166 -6.79 -9.21 -19.04
N VAL A 167 -6.45 -8.13 -19.74
CA VAL A 167 -6.17 -6.84 -19.11
C VAL A 167 -7.42 -6.27 -18.44
N ASP A 168 -8.56 -6.30 -19.13
CA ASP A 168 -9.83 -5.81 -18.61
C ASP A 168 -10.29 -6.60 -17.37
N THR A 169 -10.16 -7.93 -17.41
CA THR A 169 -10.49 -8.79 -16.26
C THR A 169 -9.54 -8.50 -15.10
N PHE A 170 -8.24 -8.35 -15.37
CA PHE A 170 -7.25 -8.13 -14.32
C PHE A 170 -7.45 -6.80 -13.60
N ILE A 171 -7.75 -5.72 -14.33
CA ILE A 171 -8.00 -4.41 -13.71
C ILE A 171 -9.28 -4.44 -12.88
N GLU A 172 -10.34 -5.10 -13.34
CA GLU A 172 -11.59 -5.25 -12.57
C GLU A 172 -11.37 -5.97 -11.24
N GLU A 173 -10.50 -6.99 -11.22
CA GLU A 173 -10.18 -7.76 -10.01
C GLU A 173 -9.21 -7.05 -9.03
N HIS A 174 -8.42 -6.09 -9.52
CA HIS A 174 -7.31 -5.49 -8.77
C HIS A 174 -7.38 -3.96 -8.62
N ARG A 175 -8.43 -3.30 -9.12
CA ARG A 175 -8.58 -1.84 -8.98
C ARG A 175 -8.85 -1.36 -7.55
N GLU A 176 -9.28 -2.24 -6.66
CA GLU A 176 -9.64 -1.91 -5.27
C GLU A 176 -8.74 -2.59 -4.24
N LEU A 177 -8.65 -1.98 -3.06
CA LEU A 177 -7.93 -2.55 -1.92
C LEU A 177 -8.68 -3.75 -1.34
N LYS A 178 -7.97 -4.85 -1.16
CA LYS A 178 -8.49 -6.01 -0.43
C LYS A 178 -8.49 -5.73 1.07
N THR A 179 -9.61 -6.03 1.72
CA THR A 179 -9.73 -6.01 3.19
C THR A 179 -9.93 -7.44 3.68
N THR A 180 -8.99 -7.94 4.48
CA THR A 180 -9.10 -9.25 5.14
C THR A 180 -9.64 -9.05 6.55
N LYS A 181 -10.54 -9.93 7.00
CA LYS A 181 -11.10 -9.91 8.35
C LYS A 181 -10.95 -11.29 8.98
N GLU A 182 -10.41 -11.33 10.18
CA GLU A 182 -10.26 -12.54 10.96
C GLU A 182 -10.88 -12.33 12.34
N SER A 183 -11.65 -13.31 12.81
CA SER A 183 -12.17 -13.30 14.17
C SER A 183 -11.27 -14.20 15.01
N SER A 184 -10.65 -13.64 16.04
CA SER A 184 -9.90 -14.41 17.03
C SER A 184 -10.73 -14.51 18.32
N ASN A 185 -10.54 -15.61 19.07
CA ASN A 185 -11.13 -15.74 20.40
C ASN A 185 -10.33 -14.99 21.48
N PHE A 186 -9.26 -14.29 21.07
CA PHE A 186 -8.41 -13.53 21.97
C PHE A 186 -8.98 -12.12 22.14
N ARG A 187 -9.09 -11.67 23.40
CA ARG A 187 -9.61 -10.33 23.72
C ARG A 187 -8.41 -9.42 23.98
N THR A 188 -8.17 -8.48 23.07
CA THR A 188 -7.37 -7.28 23.36
C THR A 188 -8.22 -6.32 24.20
N SER A 189 -7.60 -5.70 25.22
CA SER A 189 -8.32 -4.77 26.11
C SER A 189 -8.58 -3.42 25.47
N ASP A 190 -7.68 -2.95 24.61
CA ASP A 190 -7.75 -1.65 23.95
C ASP A 190 -7.63 -1.81 22.42
N PRO A 191 -8.38 -1.03 21.63
CA PRO A 191 -8.21 -0.95 20.18
C PRO A 191 -6.79 -0.54 19.79
N ILE A 192 -6.19 -1.28 18.86
CA ILE A 192 -4.86 -1.00 18.33
C ILE A 192 -4.88 -0.99 16.81
N ALA A 193 -4.02 -0.17 16.20
CA ALA A 193 -3.66 -0.28 14.79
C ALA A 193 -2.15 -0.48 14.66
N SER A 194 -1.76 -1.49 13.89
CA SER A 194 -0.41 -1.74 13.42
C SER A 194 -0.28 -1.18 12.01
N ILE A 195 0.62 -0.22 11.82
CA ILE A 195 0.83 0.48 10.56
C ILE A 195 2.18 0.06 9.98
N GLU A 196 2.17 -0.42 8.74
CA GLU A 196 3.37 -0.68 7.94
C GLU A 196 3.52 0.42 6.89
N CYS A 197 4.69 1.05 6.86
CA CYS A 197 5.05 2.12 5.95
C CYS A 197 6.25 1.74 5.08
N LEU A 198 6.29 2.30 3.88
CA LEU A 198 7.41 2.20 2.95
C LEU A 198 8.05 3.57 2.74
N GLY A 199 9.38 3.60 2.76
CA GLY A 199 10.18 4.80 2.53
C GLY A 199 10.31 5.16 1.04
N TYR A 200 10.65 6.42 0.76
CA TYR A 200 10.94 6.94 -0.58
C TYR A 200 11.98 8.06 -0.56
#